data_AF-A0A6A0AHZ4-F1
#
_entry.id   AF-A0A6A0AHZ4-F1
#
_cell.length_a   1.000
_cell.length_b   1.000
_cell.length_c   1.000
_cell.angle_alpha   90.00
_cell.angle_beta   90.00
_cell.angle_gamma   90.00
#
_symmetry.space_group_name_H-M   'P 1'
#
loop_
_entity.id
_entity.type
_entity.pdbx_description
1 polymer ?
#
loop_
_entity_poly.entity_id
_entity_poly.type
_entity_poly.pdbx_seq_one_letter_code
_entity_poly.pdbx_strand_id
1 'polypeptide(L)'
;MRRFEQVSRASRHAASDDLLWRALLLERFGWRPLEAPPSWRQLYRFQHELFSRVVLQRTSEVLMHMRMGSLPVLPRMFMQAMA
;
A
#
# COMPACT_ATOMS: atom_id res chain seq x y z
N MET A 1 28.95 16.45 11.59
CA MET A 1 28.26 16.06 10.34
C MET A 1 28.30 14.55 10.03
N ARG A 2 28.28 13.63 11.02
CA ARG A 2 28.43 12.17 10.78
C ARG A 2 27.15 11.32 10.87
N ARG A 3 26.06 11.86 11.43
CA ARG A 3 24.80 11.11 11.61
C ARG A 3 24.05 10.85 10.30
N PHE A 4 24.04 11.80 9.36
CA PHE A 4 23.34 11.65 8.08
C PHE A 4 23.96 10.58 7.16
N GLU A 5 25.29 10.46 7.15
CA GLU A 5 25.98 9.45 6.33
C GLU A 5 25.74 8.01 6.83
N GLN A 6 25.65 7.81 8.15
CA GLN A 6 25.32 6.51 8.73
C GLN A 6 23.87 6.10 8.49
N VAL A 7 22.91 7.04 8.58
CA VAL A 7 21.52 6.81 8.15
C VAL A 7 21.49 6.39 6.68
N SER A 8 22.29 7.03 5.82
CA SER A 8 22.34 6.65 4.40
C SER A 8 22.83 5.22 4.16
N ARG A 9 23.75 4.67 4.97
CA ARG A 9 24.28 3.31 4.78
C ARG A 9 23.32 2.26 5.31
N ALA A 10 22.82 2.45 6.54
CA ALA A 10 21.85 1.53 7.13
C ALA A 10 20.54 1.51 6.34
N SER A 11 20.03 2.67 5.92
CA SER A 11 18.82 2.75 5.08
C SER A 11 19.04 2.15 3.69
N ARG A 12 20.23 2.32 3.09
CA ARG A 12 20.56 1.64 1.82
C ARG A 12 20.60 0.13 1.98
N HIS A 13 21.19 -0.35 3.07
CA HIS A 13 21.25 -1.79 3.36
C HIS A 13 19.86 -2.38 3.59
N ALA A 14 19.04 -1.73 4.41
CA ALA A 14 17.64 -2.12 4.61
C ALA A 14 16.84 -2.08 3.29
N ALA A 15 17.04 -1.06 2.45
CA ALA A 15 16.38 -0.96 1.15
C ALA A 15 16.83 -2.03 0.13
N SER A 16 17.99 -2.67 0.37
CA SER A 16 18.47 -3.81 -0.42
C SER A 16 18.02 -5.17 0.11
N ASP A 17 17.45 -5.24 1.32
CA ASP A 17 16.97 -6.48 1.93
C ASP A 17 15.60 -6.88 1.35
N ASP A 18 15.57 -7.94 0.55
CA ASP A 18 14.34 -8.42 -0.10
C ASP A 18 13.37 -9.10 0.89
N LEU A 19 13.87 -9.65 2.00
CA LEU A 19 13.02 -10.19 3.08
C LEU A 19 12.28 -9.08 3.80
N LEU A 20 12.91 -7.92 3.98
CA LEU A 20 12.26 -6.73 4.54
C LEU A 20 11.11 -6.27 3.63
N TRP A 21 11.31 -6.24 2.31
CA TRP A 21 10.23 -5.90 1.37
C TRP A 21 9.07 -6.89 1.40
N ARG A 22 9.35 -8.19 1.57
CA ARG A 22 8.32 -9.21 1.78
C ARG A 22 7.52 -8.92 3.06
N ALA A 23 8.19 -8.67 4.18
CA ALA A 23 7.51 -8.37 5.44
C ALA A 23 6.61 -7.13 5.33
N LEU A 24 7.13 -6.05 4.73
CA LEU A 24 6.38 -4.82 4.50
C LEU A 24 5.16 -5.01 3.60
N LEU A 25 5.28 -5.85 2.55
CA LEU A 25 4.17 -6.16 1.67
C LEU A 25 3.04 -6.88 2.41
N LEU A 26 3.39 -7.84 3.28
CA LEU A 26 2.42 -8.57 4.09
C LEU A 26 1.73 -7.68 5.11
N GLU A 27 2.51 -6.88 5.83
CA GLU A 27 2.01 -5.98 6.86
C GLU A 27 1.06 -4.93 6.26
N ARG A 28 1.42 -4.36 5.11
CA ARG A 28 0.69 -3.23 4.53
C ARG A 28 -0.53 -3.64 3.70
N PHE A 29 -0.42 -4.72 2.93
CA PHE A 29 -1.47 -5.11 1.99
C PHE A 29 -2.23 -6.38 2.42
N GLY A 30 -1.76 -7.08 3.47
CA GLY A 30 -2.38 -8.33 3.93
C GLY A 30 -2.37 -9.47 2.90
N TRP A 31 -1.64 -9.30 1.79
CA TRP A 31 -1.72 -10.16 0.62
C TRP A 31 -0.45 -10.99 0.44
N ARG A 32 -0.62 -12.28 0.13
CA ARG A 32 0.47 -13.22 -0.19
C ARG A 32 0.36 -13.68 -1.64
N PRO A 33 1.41 -13.55 -2.46
CA PRO A 33 1.42 -14.18 -3.77
C PRO A 33 1.47 -15.71 -3.60
N LEU A 34 0.85 -16.43 -4.54
CA LEU A 34 0.85 -17.90 -4.59
C LEU A 34 2.25 -18.45 -4.87
N GLU A 35 3.03 -17.73 -5.68
CA GLU A 35 4.41 -18.05 -6.03
C GLU A 35 5.34 -16.92 -5.59
N ALA A 36 6.60 -17.27 -5.29
CA ALA A 36 7.59 -16.26 -4.94
C ALA A 36 7.88 -15.37 -6.16
N PRO A 37 7.70 -14.05 -6.05
CA PRO A 37 8.03 -13.14 -7.14
C PRO A 37 9.56 -13.09 -7.35
N PRO A 38 10.03 -12.71 -8.53
CA PRO A 38 11.45 -12.53 -8.80
C PRO A 38 12.07 -11.36 -8.00
N SER A 39 11.26 -10.40 -7.53
CA SER A 39 11.70 -9.34 -6.61
C SER A 39 10.54 -8.85 -5.75
N TRP A 40 10.66 -9.01 -4.42
CA TRP A 40 9.67 -8.49 -3.48
C TRP A 40 9.61 -6.97 -3.50
N ARG A 41 10.76 -6.31 -3.68
CA ARG A 41 10.84 -4.85 -3.84
C ARG A 41 10.01 -4.32 -5.02
N GLN A 42 10.13 -4.95 -6.18
CA GLN A 42 9.36 -4.51 -7.37
C GLN A 42 7.87 -4.72 -7.17
N LEU A 43 7.49 -5.88 -6.62
CA LEU A 43 6.10 -6.20 -6.31
C LEU A 43 5.50 -5.20 -5.31
N TYR A 44 6.23 -4.84 -4.24
CA TYR A 44 5.80 -3.83 -3.29
C TYR A 44 5.55 -2.48 -3.96
N ARG A 45 6.48 -2.03 -4.83
CA ARG A 45 6.33 -0.75 -5.56
C ARG A 45 5.10 -0.75 -6.45
N PHE A 46 4.89 -1.84 -7.19
CA PHE A 46 3.72 -2.02 -8.03
C PHE A 46 2.42 -1.97 -7.22
N GLN A 47 2.34 -2.73 -6.13
CA GLN A 47 1.16 -2.73 -5.25
C GLN A 47 0.91 -1.37 -4.62
N HIS A 48 1.97 -0.69 -4.17
CA HIS A 48 1.86 0.65 -3.60
C HIS A 48 1.35 1.67 -4.62
N GLU A 49 1.82 1.61 -5.87
CA GLU A 49 1.37 2.49 -6.94
C GLU A 49 -0.07 2.21 -7.36
N LEU A 50 -0.46 0.94 -7.45
CA LEU A 50 -1.85 0.57 -7.70
C LEU A 50 -2.75 1.05 -6.56
N PHE A 51 -2.37 0.78 -5.32
CA PHE A 51 -3.13 1.18 -4.15
C PHE A 51 -3.30 2.70 -4.09
N SER A 52 -2.24 3.47 -4.32
CA SER A 52 -2.32 4.93 -4.33
C SER A 52 -3.27 5.44 -5.42
N ARG A 53 -3.21 4.87 -6.63
CA ARG A 53 -4.13 5.23 -7.73
C ARG A 53 -5.58 4.90 -7.40
N VAL A 54 -5.85 3.69 -6.90
CA VAL A 54 -7.21 3.24 -6.55
C VAL A 54 -7.79 4.05 -5.39
N VAL A 55 -6.99 4.31 -4.35
CA VAL A 55 -7.42 5.16 -3.23
C VAL A 55 -7.70 6.57 -3.72
N LEU A 56 -6.81 7.18 -4.50
CA LEU A 56 -7.03 8.53 -5.04
C LEU A 56 -8.29 8.62 -5.90
N GLN A 57 -8.53 7.64 -6.78
CA GLN A 57 -9.75 7.56 -7.58
C GLN A 57 -11.00 7.48 -6.70
N ARG A 58 -11.04 6.55 -5.73
CA ARG A 58 -12.19 6.43 -4.81
C ARG A 58 -12.41 7.68 -3.97
N THR A 59 -11.34 8.31 -3.49
CA THR A 59 -11.45 9.53 -2.69
C THR A 59 -12.03 10.65 -3.55
N SER A 60 -11.63 10.74 -4.82
CA SER A 60 -12.18 11.70 -5.77
C SER A 60 -13.67 11.43 -6.07
N GLU A 61 -14.07 10.17 -6.25
CA GLU A 61 -15.47 9.78 -6.46
C GLU A 61 -16.33 10.13 -5.25
N VAL A 62 -15.87 9.78 -4.04
CA VAL A 62 -16.57 10.09 -2.78
C VAL A 62 -16.70 11.61 -2.61
N LEU A 63 -15.65 12.39 -2.88
CA LEU A 63 -15.71 13.85 -2.82
C LEU A 63 -16.68 14.43 -3.86
N MET A 64 -16.74 13.88 -5.07
CA MET A 64 -17.70 14.30 -6.10
C MET A 64 -19.14 13.95 -5.71
N HIS A 65 -19.38 12.77 -5.11
CA HIS A 65 -20.70 12.38 -4.60
C HIS A 65 -21.15 13.21 -3.40
N MET A 66 -20.23 13.56 -2.49
CA MET A 66 -20.51 14.48 -1.38
C MET A 66 -20.85 15.89 -1.88
N ARG A 67 -20.16 16.37 -2.93
CA ARG A 67 -20.45 17.68 -3.55
C ARG A 67 -21.80 17.74 -4.27
N MET A 68 -22.32 16.58 -4.71
CA MET A 68 -23.57 16.46 -5.46
C MET A 68 -24.79 16.07 -4.60
N GLY A 69 -24.65 16.01 -3.26
CA GLY A 69 -25.78 15.75 -2.34
C GLY A 69 -26.34 14.33 -2.37
N SER A 70 -25.66 13.37 -2.99
CA SER A 70 -26.05 11.96 -3.03
C SER A 70 -25.25 11.17 -1.99
N LEU A 71 -25.94 10.59 -1.00
CA LEU A 71 -25.34 9.71 0.03
C LEU A 71 -24.50 8.59 -0.62
N PRO A 72 -23.26 8.33 -0.16
CA PRO A 72 -22.45 7.27 -0.71
C PRO A 72 -23.08 5.91 -0.37
N VAL A 73 -23.47 5.16 -1.39
CA VAL A 73 -23.88 3.75 -1.24
C VAL A 73 -22.64 2.96 -0.81
N LEU A 74 -22.54 2.67 0.48
CA LEU A 74 -21.48 1.82 1.03
C LEU A 74 -21.57 0.43 0.37
N PRO A 75 -20.47 -0.09 -0.22
CA PRO A 75 -20.45 -1.43 -0.77
C PRO A 75 -20.69 -2.47 0.33
N ARG A 76 -21.48 -3.50 0.01
CA ARG A 76 -21.85 -4.66 0.87
C ARG A 76 -20.69 -5.33 1.63
N MET A 77 -19.44 -5.13 1.22
CA MET A 77 -18.26 -5.64 1.94
C MET A 77 -18.09 -5.05 3.35
N PHE A 78 -18.62 -3.85 3.62
CA PHE A 78 -18.62 -3.29 4.98
C PHE A 78 -19.71 -3.88 5.90
N MET A 79 -20.72 -4.58 5.36
CA MET A 79 -21.73 -5.24 6.19
C MET A 79 -21.29 -6.61 6.73
N GLN A 80 -20.26 -7.24 6.14
CA GLN A 80 -19.75 -8.53 6.62
C GLN A 80 -18.71 -8.42 7.75
N ALA A 81 -18.21 -7.21 8.06
CA ALA A 81 -17.27 -6.99 9.15
C ALA A 81 -17.94 -6.61 10.49
N MET A 82 -19.27 -6.61 10.55
CA MET A 82 -20.10 -6.26 11.71
C MET A 82 -21.15 -7.35 12.04
N ALA A 83 -20.93 -8.58 11.56
CA ALA A 83 -21.76 -9.74 11.87
C ALA A 83 -20.96 -10.77 12.66
#